data_AF-A0A971TYG2-F1
#
_entry.id   AF-A0A971TYG2-F1
#
_cell.length_a   1.000
_cell.length_b   1.000
_cell.length_c   1.000
_cell.angle_alpha   90.00
_cell.angle_beta   90.00
_cell.angle_gamma   90.00
#
_symmetry.space_group_name_H-M   'P 1'
#
loop_
_entity.id
_entity.type
_entity.pdbx_description
1 polymer ?
#
loop_
_entity_poly.entity_id
_entity_poly.type
_entity_poly.pdbx_seq_one_letter_code
_entity_poly.pdbx_strand_id
1 'polypeptide(L)'
;MSLAERVKILSQLFLNEELTPDLADRLKRKLEKMKRLGLEALMIWSKDTDNLGRLASICAREGVSPYLWYPMLADTPARFEAK
;
A
#
# COMPACT_ATOMS: atom_id res chain seq x y z
N MET A 1 19.03 -16.80 -13.93
CA MET A 1 17.55 -16.69 -13.90
C MET A 1 17.20 -15.22 -13.84
N SER A 2 16.46 -14.72 -14.82
CA SER A 2 16.11 -13.29 -14.89
C SER A 2 15.10 -12.96 -13.78
N LEU A 3 15.27 -11.81 -13.10
CA LEU A 3 14.38 -11.28 -12.06
C LEU A 3 13.00 -10.83 -12.58
N ALA A 4 12.74 -10.97 -13.88
CA ALA A 4 11.41 -10.75 -14.43
C ALA A 4 10.45 -11.86 -13.97
N GLU A 5 9.22 -11.48 -13.63
CA GLU A 5 8.03 -12.35 -13.51
C GLU A 5 7.62 -12.86 -12.12
N ARG A 6 8.03 -12.24 -11.00
CA ARG A 6 7.19 -12.37 -9.79
C ARG A 6 6.05 -11.36 -9.85
N VAL A 7 4.81 -11.85 -9.97
CA VAL A 7 3.61 -11.01 -9.89
C VAL A 7 3.54 -10.39 -8.50
N LYS A 8 3.75 -9.08 -8.41
CA LYS A 8 3.57 -8.34 -7.16
C LYS A 8 2.08 -8.26 -6.86
N ILE A 9 1.64 -8.88 -5.78
CA ILE A 9 0.27 -8.71 -5.28
C ILE A 9 0.22 -7.38 -4.53
N LEU A 10 -0.55 -6.44 -5.07
CA LEU A 10 -0.76 -5.09 -4.54
C LEU A 10 -2.21 -4.96 -4.08
N SER A 11 -2.43 -4.22 -2.99
CA SER A 11 -3.77 -3.84 -2.54
C SER A 11 -3.83 -2.33 -2.33
N GLN A 12 -5.01 -1.73 -2.49
CA GLN A 12 -5.23 -0.30 -2.32
C GLN A 12 -6.02 -0.04 -1.02
N LEU A 13 -5.60 0.99 -0.29
CA LEU A 13 -6.27 1.50 0.90
C LEU A 13 -6.52 2.99 0.72
N PHE A 14 -7.78 3.39 0.83
CA PHE A 14 -8.14 4.78 1.02
C PHE A 14 -8.34 5.04 2.51
N LEU A 15 -7.58 5.98 3.06
CA LEU A 15 -7.64 6.36 4.47
C LEU A 15 -7.85 7.87 4.56
N ASN A 16 -9.05 8.33 4.90
CA ASN A 16 -9.35 9.74 5.14
C ASN A 16 -9.90 9.99 6.54
N GLU A 17 -9.89 8.97 7.38
CA GLU A 17 -10.35 9.00 8.76
C GLU A 17 -9.17 8.81 9.70
N GLU A 18 -9.34 9.27 10.94
CA GLU A 18 -8.34 9.05 11.99
C GLU A 18 -8.05 7.56 12.16
N LEU A 19 -6.77 7.20 12.25
CA LEU A 19 -6.36 5.82 12.52
C LEU A 19 -6.54 5.50 14.01
N THR A 20 -7.79 5.26 14.39
CA THR A 20 -8.17 4.84 15.74
C THR A 20 -7.52 3.49 16.09
N PRO A 21 -7.34 3.17 17.39
CA PRO A 21 -6.79 1.89 17.83
C PRO A 21 -7.53 0.68 17.23
N ASP A 22 -8.87 0.72 17.22
CA ASP A 22 -9.72 -0.32 16.64
C ASP A 22 -9.47 -0.53 15.14
N LEU A 23 -9.34 0.58 14.39
CA LEU A 23 -9.06 0.52 12.96
C LEU A 23 -7.66 -0.01 12.69
N ALA A 24 -6.67 0.40 13.49
CA ALA A 24 -5.30 -0.11 13.41
C ALA A 24 -5.25 -1.63 13.65
N ASP A 25 -5.98 -2.13 14.65
CA ASP A 25 -6.06 -3.56 14.95
C ASP A 25 -6.76 -4.36 13.85
N ARG A 26 -7.84 -3.80 13.28
CA ARG A 26 -8.53 -4.41 12.12
C ARG A 26 -7.61 -4.44 10.90
N LEU A 27 -6.87 -3.37 10.64
CA LEU A 27 -5.91 -3.29 9.55
C LEU A 27 -4.81 -4.33 9.73
N LYS A 28 -4.24 -4.43 10.93
CA LYS A 28 -3.22 -5.42 11.26
C LYS A 28 -3.68 -6.84 10.92
N ARG A 29 -4.86 -7.25 11.41
CA ARG A 29 -5.43 -8.58 11.12
C ARG A 29 -5.65 -8.82 9.63
N LYS A 30 -6.08 -7.79 8.90
CA LYS A 30 -6.25 -7.89 7.43
C LYS A 30 -4.91 -8.03 6.73
N LEU A 31 -3.91 -7.22 7.09
CA LEU A 31 -2.57 -7.30 6.52
C LEU A 31 -1.93 -8.65 6.77
N GLU A 32 -2.03 -9.19 7.98
CA GLU A 32 -1.53 -10.51 8.32
C GLU A 32 -2.18 -11.59 7.43
N LYS A 33 -3.51 -11.58 7.31
CA LYS A 33 -4.23 -12.53 6.43
C LYS A 33 -3.79 -12.39 4.97
N MET A 34 -3.69 -11.16 4.47
CA MET A 34 -3.31 -10.90 3.07
C MET A 34 -1.85 -11.22 2.81
N LYS A 35 -0.96 -11.05 3.80
CA LYS A 35 0.45 -11.39 3.70
C LYS A 35 0.64 -12.90 3.49
N ARG A 36 -0.15 -13.73 4.20
CA ARG A 36 -0.19 -15.19 3.98
C ARG A 36 -0.67 -15.58 2.58
N LEU A 37 -1.44 -14.70 1.93
CA LEU A 37 -1.90 -14.86 0.55
C LEU A 37 -0.93 -14.25 -0.49
N GLY A 38 0.24 -13.78 -0.06
CA GLY A 38 1.28 -13.27 -0.95
C GLY A 38 1.26 -11.76 -1.17
N LEU A 39 0.50 -10.97 -0.40
CA LEU A 39 0.55 -9.51 -0.48
C LEU A 39 1.98 -9.01 -0.26
N GLU A 40 2.49 -8.21 -1.20
CA GLU A 40 3.83 -7.63 -1.12
C GLU A 40 3.79 -6.17 -0.69
N ALA A 41 2.77 -5.43 -1.15
CA ALA A 41 2.69 -4.00 -0.94
C ALA A 41 1.26 -3.47 -0.80
N LEU A 42 1.14 -2.39 -0.03
CA LEU A 42 -0.10 -1.65 0.18
C LEU A 42 0.05 -0.24 -0.41
N MET A 43 -0.78 0.06 -1.40
CA MET A 43 -0.91 1.39 -2.00
C MET A 43 -1.91 2.20 -1.18
N ILE A 44 -1.46 3.28 -0.58
CA ILE A 44 -2.20 4.09 0.38
C ILE A 44 -2.53 5.41 -0.29
N TRP A 45 -3.80 5.77 -0.35
CA TRP A 45 -4.23 7.11 -0.66
C TRP A 45 -4.85 7.73 0.59
N SER A 46 -4.36 8.91 0.98
CA SER A 46 -4.90 9.69 2.09
C SER A 46 -4.89 11.17 1.75
N LYS A 47 -5.93 11.89 2.18
CA LYS A 47 -5.94 13.36 2.23
C LYS A 47 -5.28 13.89 3.50
N ASP A 48 -5.26 13.08 4.56
CA ASP A 48 -4.68 13.41 5.86
C ASP A 48 -3.33 12.69 6.05
N THR A 49 -2.26 13.48 6.12
CA THR A 49 -0.90 12.94 6.23
C THR A 49 -0.52 12.51 7.64
N ASP A 50 -1.26 12.92 8.67
CA ASP A 50 -0.87 12.75 10.07
C ASP A 50 -0.84 11.27 10.48
N ASN A 51 -1.71 10.47 9.84
CA ASN A 51 -1.82 9.03 10.10
C ASN A 51 -0.84 8.17 9.28
N LEU A 52 -0.15 8.74 8.28
CA LEU A 52 0.71 7.97 7.36
C LEU A 52 1.89 7.31 8.08
N GLY A 53 2.51 7.99 9.05
CA GLY A 53 3.64 7.44 9.80
C GLY A 53 3.25 6.20 10.63
N ARG A 54 2.09 6.25 11.30
CA ARG A 54 1.55 5.10 12.05
C ARG A 54 1.19 3.96 11.11
N LEU A 55 0.56 4.26 9.98
CA LEU A 55 0.17 3.28 8.97
C LEU A 55 1.39 2.57 8.35
N ALA A 56 2.43 3.33 7.99
CA ALA A 56 3.69 2.79 7.47
C ALA A 56 4.36 1.86 8.49
N SER A 57 4.32 2.23 9.77
CA SER A 57 4.85 1.40 10.86
C SER A 57 4.10 0.08 11.01
N ILE A 58 2.76 0.08 10.87
CA ILE A 58 1.96 -1.15 10.87
C ILE A 58 2.33 -2.03 9.67
N CYS A 59 2.40 -1.46 8.46
CA CYS A 59 2.75 -2.21 7.25
C CYS A 59 4.13 -2.87 7.37
N ALA A 60 5.13 -2.12 7.85
CA ALA A 60 6.49 -2.62 8.04
C ALA A 60 6.55 -3.80 9.03
N ARG A 61 5.81 -3.73 10.15
CA ARG A 61 5.72 -4.82 11.14
C ARG A 61 5.11 -6.09 10.56
N GLU A 62 4.16 -5.95 9.63
CA GLU A 62 3.51 -7.08 8.94
C GLU A 62 4.25 -7.52 7.67
N GLY A 63 5.44 -6.96 7.39
CA GLY A 63 6.25 -7.31 6.21
C GLY A 63 5.59 -6.92 4.88
N VAL A 64 4.74 -5.90 4.89
CA VAL A 64 4.09 -5.32 3.69
C VAL A 64 4.72 -3.96 3.41
N SER A 65 5.14 -3.74 2.17
CA SER A 65 5.75 -2.46 1.78
C SER A 65 4.66 -1.39 1.58
N PRO A 66 4.66 -0.26 2.32
CA PRO A 66 3.72 0.83 2.09
C PRO A 66 4.17 1.69 0.89
N TYR A 67 3.24 2.05 0.01
CA TYR A 67 3.45 2.97 -1.09
C TYR A 67 2.41 4.07 -1.04
N LEU A 68 2.83 5.32 -1.14
CA LEU A 68 1.89 6.43 -1.26
C LEU A 68 1.38 6.49 -2.70
N TRP A 69 0.07 6.39 -2.85
CA TRP A 69 -0.61 6.47 -4.13
C TRP A 69 -1.31 7.81 -4.24
N TYR A 70 -0.90 8.58 -5.25
CA TYR A 70 -1.53 9.84 -5.63
C TYR A 70 -2.32 9.60 -6.92
N PRO A 71 -3.65 9.58 -6.89
CA PRO A 71 -4.46 9.36 -8.10
C PRO A 71 -4.12 10.29 -9.25
N MET A 72 -3.75 11.55 -8.96
CA MET A 72 -3.32 12.53 -9.97
C MET A 72 -2.10 12.09 -10.78
N LEU A 73 -1.23 11.23 -10.22
CA LEU A 73 -0.07 10.67 -10.92
C LEU A 73 -0.40 9.36 -11.67
N ALA A 74 -1.56 8.77 -11.42
CA ALA A 74 -2.03 7.57 -12.11
C ALA A 74 -2.72 7.89 -13.45
N ASP A 75 -3.16 9.14 -13.66
CA ASP A 75 -3.86 9.60 -14.87
C ASP A 75 -2.92 10.04 -16.01
N THR A 76 -1.60 9.94 -15.84
CA THR A 76 -0.66 10.23 -16.94
C THR A 76 -0.40 8.95 -17.73
N PRO A 77 -1.01 8.73 -18.91
CA PRO A 77 -0.54 7.69 -19.81
C PRO A 77 0.89 8.05 -20.23
N ALA A 78 1.87 7.36 -19.67
CA ALA A 78 3.25 7.46 -20.13
C ALA A 78 3.30 6.86 -21.54
N ARG A 79 3.19 7.71 -22.58
CA ARG A 79 3.70 7.36 -23.90
C ARG A 79 5.22 7.32 -23.77
N PHE A 80 5.77 6.15 -23.54
CA PHE A 80 7.19 5.91 -23.76
C PHE A 80 7.40 5.96 -25.28
N GLU A 81 7.60 7.16 -25.82
CA GLU A 81 8.06 7.31 -27.18
C GLU A 81 9.45 6.68 -27.26
N ALA A 82 9.54 5.60 -28.03
CA ALA A 82 10.82 4.97 -28.37
C ALA A 82 11.65 5.98 -29.16
N LYS A 83 12.83 6.33 -28.62
CA LYS A 83 13.93 6.88 -29.41
C LYS A 83 14.94 5.79 -29.67
#